data_AF-A0A7J7HB58-F1
#
_entry.id   AF-A0A7J7HB58-F1
#
_cell.length_a   1.000
_cell.length_b   1.000
_cell.length_c   1.000
_cell.angle_alpha   90.00
_cell.angle_beta   90.00
_cell.angle_gamma   90.00
#
_symmetry.space_group_name_H-M   'P 1'
#
loop_
_entity.id
_entity.type
_entity.pdbx_description
1 polymer ?
#
loop_
_entity_poly.entity_id
_entity_poly.type
_entity_poly.pdbx_seq_one_letter_code
_entity_poly.pdbx_strand_id
1 'polypeptide(L)'
;MYIPITETFNAFEGVLATSESNEIGLQIRRMCPIQGVNSWTVANPATKAAIVQVVRDKFEIEDNYEENSLSQKVVEMKCYVLYKDWKCKMKKEWEKHVDAGIDPYAHPYKGVQSDDWKHLMDQVWLDP
;
A
#
# COMPACT_ATOMS: atom_id res chain seq x y z
N MET A 1 -5.13 -16.16 13.69
CA MET A 1 -3.73 -15.79 14.00
C MET A 1 -3.80 -14.40 14.59
N TYR A 2 -3.60 -14.26 15.91
CA TYR A 2 -3.90 -13.02 16.64
C TYR A 2 -2.81 -11.95 16.52
N ILE A 3 -3.21 -10.70 16.37
CA ILE A 3 -2.33 -9.53 16.29
C ILE A 3 -2.81 -8.47 17.27
N PRO A 4 -2.09 -8.23 18.37
CA PRO A 4 -2.42 -7.17 19.31
C PRO A 4 -2.09 -5.79 18.73
N ILE A 5 -2.86 -4.80 19.15
CA ILE A 5 -2.58 -3.38 18.97
C ILE A 5 -2.47 -2.71 20.33
N THR A 6 -1.36 -2.03 20.61
CA THR A 6 -1.21 -1.28 21.86
C THR A 6 -1.51 0.20 21.67
N GLU A 7 -2.16 0.81 22.65
CA GLU A 7 -2.40 2.26 22.67
C GLU A 7 -1.08 3.04 22.81
N THR A 8 -0.04 2.42 23.37
CA THR A 8 1.27 3.04 23.60
C THR A 8 1.97 3.39 22.30
N PHE A 9 1.90 2.51 21.30
CA PHE A 9 2.61 2.70 20.02
C PHE A 9 1.67 2.94 18.84
N ASN A 10 0.37 2.73 19.02
CA ASN A 10 -0.63 2.80 17.94
C ASN A 10 -0.17 1.98 16.71
N ALA A 11 0.30 0.76 16.96
CA ALA A 11 0.94 -0.09 15.97
C ALA A 11 0.62 -1.57 16.22
N PHE A 12 0.70 -2.39 15.17
CA PHE A 12 0.70 -3.84 15.31
C PHE A 12 1.93 -4.30 16.08
N GLU A 13 1.73 -5.22 17.00
CA GLU A 13 2.80 -5.82 17.79
C GLU A 13 2.81 -7.35 17.70
N GLY A 14 3.84 -7.95 18.28
CA GLY A 14 4.02 -9.39 18.33
C GLY A 14 4.65 -9.99 17.07
N VAL A 15 4.85 -11.30 17.10
CA VAL A 15 5.60 -12.07 16.10
C VAL A 15 4.97 -12.04 14.69
N LEU A 16 3.70 -11.65 14.59
CA LEU A 16 2.94 -11.60 13.33
C LEU A 16 2.83 -10.20 12.72
N ALA A 17 3.25 -9.14 13.41
CA ALA A 17 3.13 -7.75 12.92
C ALA A 17 3.80 -7.55 11.55
N THR A 18 4.95 -8.19 11.33
CA THR A 18 5.65 -8.13 10.04
C THR A 18 4.88 -8.88 8.94
N SER A 19 4.36 -10.07 9.26
CA SER A 19 3.59 -10.89 8.32
C SER A 19 2.31 -10.19 7.87
N GLU A 20 1.63 -9.53 8.78
CA GLU A 20 0.44 -8.73 8.50
C GLU A 20 0.76 -7.53 7.62
N SER A 21 1.82 -6.77 7.94
CA SER A 21 2.18 -5.60 7.14
C SER A 21 2.61 -5.99 5.72
N ASN A 22 3.25 -7.16 5.58
CA ASN A 22 3.55 -7.74 4.27
C ASN A 22 2.28 -8.13 3.50
N GLU A 23 1.27 -8.67 4.19
CA GLU A 23 -0.01 -9.01 3.59
C GLU A 23 -0.78 -7.75 3.17
N ILE A 24 -0.88 -6.71 4.00
CA ILE A 24 -1.45 -5.41 3.59
C ILE A 24 -0.76 -4.92 2.33
N GLY A 25 0.58 -4.86 2.35
CA GLY A 25 1.35 -4.35 1.21
C GLY A 25 1.12 -5.18 -0.06
N LEU A 26 0.95 -6.50 0.09
CA LEU A 26 0.62 -7.39 -1.02
C LEU A 26 -0.76 -7.09 -1.58
N GLN A 27 -1.78 -6.95 -0.74
CA GLN A 27 -3.16 -6.70 -1.18
C GLN A 27 -3.32 -5.31 -1.79
N ILE A 28 -2.63 -4.29 -1.24
CA ILE A 28 -2.55 -2.96 -1.87
C ILE A 28 -2.05 -3.08 -3.31
N ARG A 29 -0.94 -3.77 -3.55
CA ARG A 29 -0.36 -3.93 -4.90
C ARG A 29 -1.23 -4.73 -5.86
N ARG A 30 -2.12 -5.58 -5.33
CA ARG A 30 -3.01 -6.42 -6.14
C ARG A 30 -4.32 -5.74 -6.50
N MET A 31 -4.87 -4.97 -5.57
CA MET A 31 -6.26 -4.52 -5.63
C MET A 31 -6.40 -3.01 -5.80
N CYS A 32 -5.39 -2.23 -5.39
CA CYS A 32 -5.46 -0.78 -5.51
C CYS A 32 -5.09 -0.36 -6.93
N PRO A 33 -5.99 0.34 -7.66
CA PRO A 33 -5.66 0.85 -8.99
C PRO A 33 -4.57 1.92 -8.88
N ILE A 34 -3.69 1.96 -9.89
CA ILE A 34 -2.62 2.96 -9.95
C ILE A 34 -3.13 4.26 -10.56
N GLN A 35 -3.87 4.16 -11.67
CA GLN A 35 -4.45 5.31 -12.36
C GLN A 35 -5.55 5.94 -11.51
N GLY A 36 -5.52 7.27 -11.39
CA GLY A 36 -6.51 8.04 -10.63
C GLY A 36 -6.39 7.94 -9.11
N VAL A 37 -5.44 7.15 -8.56
CA VAL A 37 -5.21 7.06 -7.11
C VAL A 37 -3.82 7.58 -6.78
N ASN A 38 -3.70 8.88 -6.55
CA ASN A 38 -2.42 9.50 -6.23
C ASN A 38 -2.00 9.31 -4.77
N SER A 39 -2.95 9.08 -3.87
CA SER A 39 -2.73 8.79 -2.45
C SER A 39 -3.71 7.73 -1.96
N TRP A 40 -3.35 7.03 -0.87
CA TRP A 40 -4.28 6.12 -0.21
C TRP A 40 -5.57 6.83 0.25
N THR A 41 -5.48 8.11 0.63
CA THR A 41 -6.64 8.88 1.11
C THR A 41 -7.73 9.03 0.05
N VAL A 42 -7.40 9.01 -1.25
CA VAL A 42 -8.36 9.10 -2.35
C VAL A 42 -8.80 7.74 -2.91
N ALA A 43 -8.24 6.63 -2.40
CA ALA A 43 -8.65 5.30 -2.84
C ALA A 43 -10.13 5.04 -2.51
N ASN A 44 -10.84 4.37 -3.43
CA ASN A 44 -12.26 4.05 -3.28
C ASN A 44 -12.51 3.28 -1.96
N PRO A 45 -13.48 3.71 -1.13
CA PRO A 45 -13.85 3.01 0.10
C PRO A 45 -14.08 1.50 -0.06
N ALA A 46 -14.67 1.07 -1.17
CA ALA A 46 -14.89 -0.35 -1.46
C ALA A 46 -13.56 -1.12 -1.63
N THR A 47 -12.58 -0.52 -2.32
CA THR A 47 -11.24 -1.11 -2.46
C THR A 47 -10.53 -1.18 -1.11
N LYS A 48 -10.62 -0.12 -0.30
CA LYS A 48 -10.04 -0.10 1.05
C LYS A 48 -10.65 -1.20 1.92
N ALA A 49 -11.97 -1.28 1.96
CA ALA A 49 -12.70 -2.28 2.73
C ALA A 49 -12.33 -3.70 2.28
N ALA A 50 -12.25 -3.95 0.97
CA ALA A 50 -11.88 -5.26 0.45
C ALA A 50 -10.44 -5.66 0.83
N ILE A 51 -9.48 -4.74 0.77
CA ILE A 51 -8.10 -4.99 1.21
C ILE A 51 -8.07 -5.33 2.71
N VAL A 52 -8.73 -4.52 3.55
CA VAL A 52 -8.78 -4.76 5.00
C VAL A 52 -9.48 -6.08 5.33
N GLN A 53 -10.55 -6.42 4.63
CA GLN A 53 -11.26 -7.68 4.83
C GLN A 53 -10.36 -8.89 4.55
N VAL A 54 -9.61 -8.89 3.45
CA VAL A 54 -8.71 -10.01 3.12
C VAL A 54 -7.61 -10.19 4.17
N VAL A 55 -7.14 -9.10 4.78
CA VAL A 55 -6.17 -9.16 5.88
C VAL A 55 -6.85 -9.75 7.13
N ARG A 56 -8.07 -9.33 7.44
CA ARG A 56 -8.84 -9.83 8.58
C ARG A 56 -9.28 -11.29 8.46
N ASP A 57 -9.49 -11.77 7.23
CA ASP A 57 -9.76 -13.19 6.96
C ASP A 57 -8.55 -14.08 7.31
N LYS A 58 -7.34 -13.51 7.33
CA LYS A 58 -6.08 -14.20 7.67
C LYS A 58 -5.62 -13.96 9.09
N PHE A 59 -5.84 -12.75 9.60
CA PHE A 59 -5.35 -12.28 10.88
C PHE A 59 -6.49 -11.75 11.73
N GLU A 60 -6.53 -12.18 12.98
CA GLU A 60 -7.45 -11.65 13.97
C GLU A 60 -6.80 -10.40 14.58
N ILE A 61 -7.22 -9.23 14.09
CA ILE A 61 -6.66 -7.93 14.48
C ILE A 61 -7.49 -7.38 15.64
N GLU A 62 -6.98 -7.54 16.86
CA GLU A 62 -7.61 -7.10 18.11
C GLU A 62 -9.04 -7.64 18.32
N ASP A 63 -9.50 -7.68 19.58
CA ASP A 63 -10.89 -8.02 19.85
C ASP A 63 -11.83 -6.91 19.35
N ASN A 64 -12.95 -7.31 18.73
CA ASN A 64 -14.01 -6.40 18.25
C ASN A 64 -13.50 -5.26 17.35
N TYR A 65 -12.67 -5.57 16.34
CA TYR A 65 -12.15 -4.61 15.35
C TYR A 65 -13.17 -3.56 14.85
N GLU A 66 -14.41 -3.98 14.58
CA GLU A 66 -15.48 -3.10 14.05
C GLU A 66 -15.88 -1.98 15.02
N GLU A 67 -15.73 -2.22 16.32
CA GLU A 67 -16.05 -1.26 17.38
C GLU A 67 -14.79 -0.57 17.91
N ASN A 68 -13.61 -1.07 17.54
CA ASN A 68 -12.32 -0.59 18.01
C ASN A 68 -11.76 0.49 17.07
N SER A 69 -12.10 1.75 17.37
CA SER A 69 -11.64 2.92 16.60
C SER A 69 -10.11 3.05 16.53
N LEU A 70 -9.39 2.61 17.56
CA LEU A 70 -7.93 2.59 17.54
C LEU A 70 -7.43 1.58 16.50
N SER A 71 -7.94 0.36 16.52
CA SER A 71 -7.52 -0.69 15.58
C SER A 71 -7.75 -0.28 14.12
N GLN A 72 -8.90 0.32 13.83
CA GLN A 72 -9.19 0.86 12.50
C GLN A 72 -8.21 1.96 12.09
N LYS A 73 -7.87 2.86 13.01
CA LYS A 73 -6.90 3.94 12.76
C LYS A 73 -5.50 3.40 12.50
N VAL A 74 -5.07 2.36 13.22
CA VAL A 74 -3.76 1.72 13.02
C VAL A 74 -3.67 1.03 11.68
N VAL A 75 -4.71 0.26 11.30
CA VAL A 75 -4.80 -0.36 9.97
C VAL A 75 -4.79 0.69 8.86
N GLU A 76 -5.60 1.75 8.96
CA GLU A 76 -5.66 2.81 7.95
C GLU A 76 -4.32 3.53 7.80
N MET A 77 -3.65 3.83 8.93
CA MET A 77 -2.31 4.43 8.92
C MET A 77 -1.30 3.49 8.26
N LYS A 78 -1.36 2.18 8.54
CA LYS A 78 -0.46 1.21 7.90
C LYS A 78 -0.68 1.16 6.40
N CYS A 79 -1.93 1.09 5.94
CA CYS A 79 -2.27 1.09 4.53
C CYS A 79 -1.75 2.36 3.84
N TYR A 80 -1.93 3.52 4.46
CA TYR A 80 -1.40 4.79 3.96
C TYR A 80 0.13 4.77 3.79
N VAL A 81 0.85 4.34 4.82
CA VAL A 81 2.32 4.27 4.80
C VAL A 81 2.82 3.30 3.74
N LEU A 82 2.23 2.10 3.65
CA LEU A 82 2.63 1.08 2.68
C LEU A 82 2.32 1.48 1.24
N TYR A 83 1.18 2.14 1.01
CA TYR A 83 0.86 2.70 -0.30
C TYR A 83 1.87 3.77 -0.72
N LYS A 84 2.17 4.71 0.19
CA LYS A 84 3.14 5.78 -0.05
C LYS A 84 4.53 5.21 -0.33
N ASP A 85 5.00 4.25 0.47
CA ASP A 85 6.30 3.61 0.28
C ASP A 85 6.38 2.89 -1.08
N TRP A 86 5.31 2.21 -1.50
CA TRP A 86 5.24 1.59 -2.82
C TRP A 86 5.37 2.62 -3.96
N LYS A 87 4.65 3.73 -3.90
CA LYS A 87 4.77 4.83 -4.88
C LYS A 87 6.17 5.43 -4.89
N CYS A 88 6.78 5.63 -3.71
CA CYS A 88 8.16 6.13 -3.60
C CYS A 88 9.17 5.15 -4.21
N LYS A 89 9.00 3.83 -4.01
CA LYS A 89 9.87 2.80 -4.60
C LYS A 89 9.76 2.78 -6.12
N MET A 90 8.56 2.90 -6.66
CA MET A 90 8.33 3.01 -8.11
C MET A 90 9.03 4.25 -8.69
N LYS A 91 8.88 5.41 -8.04
CA LYS A 91 9.54 6.65 -8.47
C LYS A 91 11.07 6.52 -8.44
N LYS A 92 11.64 5.96 -7.36
CA LYS A 92 13.09 5.73 -7.27
C LYS A 92 13.63 4.81 -8.35
N GLU A 93 12.87 3.80 -8.75
CA GLU A 93 13.29 2.90 -9.83
C GLU A 93 13.27 3.61 -11.19
N TRP A 94 12.26 4.44 -11.44
CA TRP A 94 12.21 5.32 -12.60
C TRP A 94 13.40 6.29 -12.64
N GLU A 95 13.69 6.98 -11.53
CA GLU A 95 14.83 7.91 -11.40
C GLU A 95 16.15 7.21 -11.75
N LYS A 96 16.38 5.99 -11.24
CA LYS A 96 17.58 5.21 -11.58
C LYS A 96 17.69 4.89 -13.08
N HIS A 97 16.57 4.58 -13.74
CA HIS A 97 16.60 4.32 -15.19
C HIS A 97 16.97 5.57 -15.97
N VAL A 98 16.37 6.71 -15.61
CA VAL A 98 16.70 8.02 -16.20
C VAL A 98 18.17 8.36 -15.99
N ASP A 99 18.68 8.24 -14.76
CA ASP A 99 20.08 8.54 -14.42
C ASP A 99 21.07 7.62 -15.15
N ALA A 100 20.67 6.37 -15.43
CA ALA A 100 21.48 5.40 -16.16
C ALA A 100 21.38 5.56 -17.70
N GLY A 101 20.57 6.48 -18.21
CA GLY A 101 20.28 6.61 -19.65
C GLY A 101 19.51 5.42 -20.24
N ILE A 102 18.85 4.64 -19.39
CA ILE A 102 18.00 3.50 -19.77
C ILE A 102 16.60 4.04 -20.04
N ASP A 103 15.97 3.61 -21.14
CA ASP A 103 14.58 3.96 -21.43
C ASP A 103 13.63 3.40 -20.35
N PRO A 104 13.02 4.25 -19.49
CA PRO A 104 12.15 3.76 -18.43
C PRO A 104 10.84 3.18 -18.98
N TYR A 105 10.39 3.56 -20.18
CA TYR A 105 9.15 3.04 -20.77
C TYR A 105 9.22 1.55 -21.12
N ALA A 106 10.42 1.05 -21.40
CA ALA A 106 10.69 -0.36 -21.65
C ALA A 106 10.85 -1.21 -20.37
N HIS A 107 10.92 -0.58 -19.19
CA HIS A 107 11.25 -1.23 -17.92
C HIS A 107 10.20 -0.95 -16.84
N PRO A 108 8.99 -1.51 -16.95
CA PRO A 108 7.96 -1.33 -15.94
C PRO A 108 8.39 -1.91 -14.60
N TYR A 109 8.02 -1.21 -13.51
CA TYR A 109 8.27 -1.71 -12.16
C TYR A 109 7.64 -3.09 -11.95
N LYS A 110 8.33 -3.97 -11.23
CA LYS A 110 7.89 -5.37 -11.05
C LYS A 110 6.45 -5.43 -10.51
N GLY A 111 5.59 -6.13 -11.24
CA GLY A 111 4.18 -6.33 -10.89
C GLY A 111 3.25 -5.17 -11.25
N VAL A 112 3.76 -4.14 -11.93
CA VAL A 112 2.99 -3.03 -12.49
C VAL A 112 2.79 -3.26 -13.98
N GLN A 113 1.56 -3.03 -14.46
CA GLN A 113 1.25 -3.13 -15.88
C GLN A 113 1.89 -1.99 -16.67
N SER A 114 2.23 -2.23 -17.94
CA SER A 114 2.89 -1.23 -18.77
C SER A 114 2.10 0.06 -18.90
N ASP A 115 0.77 0.00 -18.99
CA ASP A 115 -0.07 1.20 -19.13
C ASP A 115 -0.12 2.02 -17.84
N ASP A 116 -0.18 1.36 -16.68
CA ASP A 116 -0.10 2.03 -15.38
C ASP A 116 1.27 2.66 -15.16
N TRP A 117 2.33 1.97 -15.57
CA TRP A 117 3.69 2.49 -15.50
C TRP A 117 3.86 3.75 -16.36
N LYS A 118 3.38 3.73 -17.60
CA LYS A 118 3.35 4.89 -18.50
C LYS A 118 2.58 6.04 -17.87
N HIS A 119 1.38 5.78 -17.36
CA HIS A 119 0.58 6.79 -16.69
C HIS A 119 1.32 7.46 -15.52
N LEU A 120 2.05 6.71 -14.69
CA LEU A 120 2.84 7.29 -13.60
C LEU A 120 3.91 8.25 -14.10
N MET A 121 4.61 7.90 -15.17
CA MET A 121 5.62 8.78 -15.76
C MET A 121 4.95 10.01 -16.36
N ASP A 122 4.00 9.81 -17.28
CA ASP A 122 3.41 10.86 -18.10
C ASP A 122 2.56 11.85 -17.32
N GLN A 123 1.86 11.40 -16.28
CA GLN A 123 0.82 12.19 -15.60
C GLN A 123 1.14 12.49 -14.13
N VAL A 124 2.18 11.88 -13.55
CA VAL A 124 2.48 12.03 -12.12
C VAL A 124 3.91 12.47 -11.84
N TRP A 125 4.88 12.09 -12.67
CA TRP A 125 6.30 12.41 -12.42
C TRP A 125 6.90 13.43 -13.40
N LEU A 126 6.48 13.42 -14.66
CA LEU A 126 6.96 14.36 -15.69
C LEU A 126 6.23 15.71 -15.67
N ASP A 127 5.05 15.79 -15.05
CA ASP A 127 4.27 17.02 -14.87
C ASP A 127 4.29 17.43 -13.38
N PRO A 128 5.08 18.46 -12.97
CA PRO A 128 5.28 18.83 -11.56
C PRO A 128 4.11 19.54 -10.89
#